data_AF-A0A2V9YIS4-F1
#
_entry.id   AF-A0A2V9YIS4-F1
#
_cell.length_a   1.000
_cell.length_b   1.000
_cell.length_c   1.000
_cell.angle_alpha   90.00
_cell.angle_beta   90.00
_cell.angle_gamma   90.00
#
_symmetry.space_group_name_H-M   'P 1'
#
loop_
_entity.id
_entity.type
_entity.pdbx_description
1 polymer ?
#
loop_
_entity_poly.entity_id
_entity_poly.type
_entity_poly.pdbx_seq_one_letter_code
_entity_poly.pdbx_strand_id
1 'polypeptide(L)'
;MLLRFAKMAHVLTILGVIGLLPGIMLAQTTDHLAGTWNFKAIVTTGCTTDCQYIGMIAFNQGGTAVEQRGTVVEYDLGYVERTALGSWRSTGTSAYRFRMKNFVFDSTGKFSGFIVATSDVTLSSTLNSLSGSGTAKIFKADGTLFRTTTFTITGTRF
;
A
#
# COMPACT_ATOMS: atom_id res chain seq x y z
N MET A 1 -8.23 75.49 5.51
CA MET A 1 -7.01 74.99 6.19
C MET A 1 -6.60 73.68 5.53
N LEU A 2 -5.30 73.51 5.32
CA LEU A 2 -4.62 72.67 4.33
C LEU A 2 -4.87 71.14 4.37
N LEU A 3 -4.76 70.56 3.16
CA LEU A 3 -4.41 69.21 2.71
C LEU A 3 -4.08 68.12 3.74
N ARG A 4 -4.49 66.88 3.42
CA ARG A 4 -3.56 65.76 3.15
C ARG A 4 -4.22 64.63 2.35
N PHE A 5 -3.75 64.44 1.11
CA PHE A 5 -3.94 63.22 0.34
C PHE A 5 -3.06 62.10 0.90
N ALA A 6 -3.63 60.91 1.11
CA ALA A 6 -2.84 59.70 1.32
C ALA A 6 -3.50 58.48 0.64
N LYS A 7 -2.97 58.20 -0.56
CA LYS A 7 -2.67 56.90 -1.18
C LYS A 7 -3.70 55.76 -1.12
N MET A 8 -4.15 55.43 -2.32
CA MET A 8 -4.81 54.20 -2.74
C MET A 8 -4.15 52.92 -2.20
N ALA A 9 -4.99 51.97 -1.77
CA ALA A 9 -4.78 50.55 -2.03
C ALA A 9 -6.14 49.98 -2.47
N HIS A 10 -6.25 49.67 -3.76
CA HIS A 10 -7.41 49.00 -4.34
C HIS A 10 -7.48 47.57 -3.80
N VAL A 11 -8.41 47.30 -2.88
CA VAL A 11 -8.83 45.94 -2.54
C VAL A 11 -9.84 45.52 -3.60
N LEU A 12 -9.36 44.85 -4.65
CA LEU A 12 -10.22 44.19 -5.63
C LEU A 12 -10.58 42.80 -5.10
N THR A 13 -11.70 42.74 -4.38
CA THR A 13 -12.34 41.50 -3.97
C THR A 13 -12.95 40.84 -5.22
N ILE A 14 -12.22 39.93 -5.88
CA ILE A 14 -12.80 39.12 -6.94
C ILE A 14 -13.45 37.89 -6.30
N LEU A 15 -14.74 38.03 -5.97
CA LEU A 15 -15.67 36.92 -5.81
C LEU A 15 -15.90 36.30 -7.20
N GLY A 16 -15.02 35.36 -7.56
CA GLY A 16 -15.13 34.59 -8.79
C GLY A 16 -16.23 33.54 -8.69
N VAL A 17 -17.28 33.76 -9.48
CA VAL A 17 -18.42 32.87 -9.74
C VAL A 17 -17.94 31.42 -9.94
N ILE A 18 -18.32 30.51 -9.02
CA ILE A 18 -18.27 29.06 -9.27
C ILE A 18 -19.42 28.77 -10.23
N GLY A 19 -19.11 28.81 -11.52
CA GLY A 19 -19.98 28.29 -12.56
C GLY A 19 -20.19 26.80 -12.33
N LEU A 20 -21.46 26.40 -12.26
CA LEU A 20 -21.95 25.04 -12.40
C LEU A 20 -21.50 24.46 -13.76
N LEU A 21 -20.26 23.99 -13.84
CA LEU A 21 -19.91 22.97 -14.80
C LEU A 21 -20.49 21.66 -14.23
N PRO A 22 -21.34 20.91 -14.97
CA PRO A 22 -21.60 19.54 -14.61
C PRO A 22 -20.24 18.85 -14.68
N GLY A 23 -19.61 18.69 -13.51
CA GLY A 23 -18.40 17.92 -13.38
C GLY A 23 -18.72 16.58 -13.99
N ILE A 24 -18.07 16.27 -15.10
CA ILE A 24 -18.00 14.93 -15.63
C ILE A 24 -17.32 14.14 -14.52
N MET A 25 -18.12 13.60 -13.60
CA MET A 25 -17.66 12.53 -12.75
C MET A 25 -17.39 11.41 -13.73
N LEU A 26 -16.14 11.30 -14.18
CA LEU A 26 -15.66 10.10 -14.83
C LEU A 26 -16.06 8.99 -13.87
N ALA A 27 -17.04 8.18 -14.26
CA ALA A 27 -17.37 6.96 -13.54
C ALA A 27 -16.05 6.19 -13.46
N GLN A 28 -15.38 6.22 -12.31
CA GLN A 28 -14.21 5.41 -12.10
C GLN A 28 -14.73 3.98 -12.16
N THR A 29 -14.52 3.32 -13.31
CA THR A 29 -14.72 1.89 -13.40
C THR A 29 -13.84 1.30 -12.32
N THR A 30 -14.48 0.74 -11.29
CA THR A 30 -13.77 0.16 -10.17
C THR A 30 -12.97 -1.01 -10.72
N ASP A 31 -11.65 -0.95 -10.58
CA ASP A 31 -10.79 -2.03 -11.04
C ASP A 31 -11.16 -3.32 -10.28
N HIS A 32 -11.17 -4.46 -10.96
CA HIS A 32 -11.58 -5.73 -10.34
C HIS A 32 -10.69 -6.18 -9.18
N LEU A 33 -9.45 -5.69 -9.08
CA LEU A 33 -8.62 -5.92 -7.90
C LEU A 33 -9.06 -5.08 -6.69
N ALA A 34 -9.66 -3.91 -6.93
CA ALA A 34 -10.02 -3.00 -5.86
C ALA A 34 -11.03 -3.64 -4.88
N GLY A 35 -10.86 -3.32 -3.61
CA GLY A 35 -11.61 -3.87 -2.49
C GLY A 35 -10.73 -4.59 -1.46
N THR A 36 -11.40 -5.29 -0.55
CA THR A 36 -10.77 -5.95 0.59
C THR A 36 -10.71 -7.45 0.37
N TRP A 37 -9.56 -8.03 0.71
CA TRP A 37 -9.27 -9.43 0.51
C TRP A 37 -8.71 -10.04 1.79
N ASN A 38 -9.23 -11.19 2.18
CA ASN A 38 -8.51 -12.08 3.08
C ASN A 38 -7.36 -12.71 2.28
N PHE A 39 -6.17 -12.78 2.86
CA PHE A 39 -5.05 -13.44 2.21
C PHE A 39 -4.33 -14.41 3.14
N LYS A 40 -3.69 -15.38 2.52
CA LYS A 40 -2.73 -16.30 3.11
C LYS A 40 -1.48 -16.27 2.27
N ALA A 41 -0.33 -16.11 2.90
CA ALA A 41 0.95 -16.18 2.23
C ALA A 41 1.86 -17.20 2.92
N ILE A 42 2.65 -17.90 2.10
CA ILE A 42 3.57 -18.95 2.53
C ILE A 42 4.96 -18.57 2.03
N VAL A 43 5.88 -18.29 2.94
CA VAL A 43 7.28 -18.07 2.64
C VAL A 43 7.90 -19.40 2.22
N THR A 44 8.42 -19.48 1.00
CA THR A 44 8.94 -20.71 0.41
C THR A 44 10.46 -20.82 0.52
N THR A 45 11.17 -19.71 0.75
CA THR A 45 12.63 -19.70 0.95
C THR A 45 13.05 -18.76 2.07
N GLY A 46 14.09 -19.14 2.81
CA GLY A 46 14.67 -18.28 3.86
C GLY A 46 13.82 -18.12 5.12
N CYS A 47 12.88 -19.03 5.35
CA CYS A 47 12.11 -19.14 6.59
C CYS A 47 12.35 -20.52 7.24
N THR A 48 12.49 -20.52 8.57
CA THR A 48 12.84 -21.71 9.37
C THR A 48 11.69 -22.23 10.23
N THR A 49 10.81 -21.34 10.69
CA THR A 49 9.68 -21.63 11.59
C THR A 49 8.50 -20.73 11.23
N ASP A 50 7.28 -21.26 11.30
CA ASP A 50 6.02 -20.53 11.07
C ASP A 50 6.01 -19.65 9.81
N CYS A 51 6.33 -20.27 8.68
CA CYS A 51 6.45 -19.61 7.37
C CYS A 51 5.13 -19.19 6.74
N GLN A 52 4.03 -19.27 7.48
CA GLN A 52 2.71 -18.91 7.01
C GLN A 52 2.21 -17.68 7.76
N TYR A 53 1.68 -16.71 7.03
CA TYR A 53 0.97 -15.58 7.61
C TYR A 53 -0.38 -15.41 6.91
N ILE A 54 -1.36 -14.98 7.70
CA ILE A 54 -2.70 -14.62 7.25
C ILE A 54 -2.94 -13.15 7.54
N GLY A 55 -3.82 -12.52 6.78
CA GLY A 55 -4.17 -11.13 7.01
C GLY A 55 -5.26 -10.66 6.07
N MET A 56 -5.46 -9.34 6.07
CA MET A 56 -6.34 -8.66 5.16
C MET A 56 -5.55 -7.63 4.36
N ILE A 57 -5.86 -7.49 3.08
CA ILE A 57 -5.30 -6.44 2.22
C ILE A 57 -6.43 -5.69 1.52
N ALA A 58 -6.40 -4.37 1.60
CA ALA A 58 -7.27 -3.47 0.87
C ALA A 58 -6.50 -2.87 -0.30
N PHE A 59 -6.94 -3.16 -1.52
CA PHE A 59 -6.49 -2.48 -2.73
C PHE A 59 -7.43 -1.31 -2.99
N ASN A 60 -6.95 -0.09 -2.76
CA ASN A 60 -7.74 1.11 -2.98
C ASN A 60 -7.78 1.46 -4.45
N GLN A 61 -8.92 1.97 -4.91
CA GLN A 61 -9.00 2.61 -6.22
C GLN A 61 -7.94 3.72 -6.31
N GLY A 62 -7.25 3.82 -7.45
CA GLY A 62 -6.15 4.76 -7.63
C GLY A 62 -4.76 4.20 -7.30
N GLY A 63 -4.64 2.90 -7.02
CA GLY A 63 -3.34 2.21 -7.04
C GLY A 63 -2.57 2.20 -5.72
N THR A 64 -3.21 2.50 -4.58
CA THR A 64 -2.61 2.33 -3.24
C THR A 64 -3.13 1.08 -2.57
N ALA A 65 -2.36 0.52 -1.62
CA ALA A 65 -2.76 -0.64 -0.86
C ALA A 65 -2.40 -0.51 0.62
N VAL A 66 -3.21 -1.13 1.47
CA VAL A 66 -2.97 -1.26 2.91
C VAL A 66 -3.16 -2.72 3.29
N GLU A 67 -2.18 -3.29 3.96
CA GLU A 67 -2.21 -4.66 4.46
C GLU A 67 -2.16 -4.65 5.98
N GLN A 68 -2.95 -5.52 6.60
CA GLN A 68 -2.91 -5.82 8.02
C GLN A 68 -2.67 -7.32 8.21
N ARG A 69 -1.63 -7.66 8.97
CA ARG A 69 -1.23 -9.05 9.26
C ARG A 69 -1.81 -9.54 10.58
N GLY A 70 -2.37 -10.75 10.55
CA GLY A 70 -2.97 -11.42 11.70
C GLY A 70 -1.94 -12.00 12.67
N THR A 71 -0.76 -12.38 12.19
CA THR A 71 0.32 -12.95 13.02
C THR A 71 1.49 -11.99 13.19
N VAL A 72 2.18 -12.08 14.32
CA VAL A 72 3.51 -11.48 14.48
C VAL A 72 4.49 -12.42 13.78
N VAL A 73 5.07 -11.97 12.68
CA VAL A 73 6.26 -12.63 12.12
C VAL A 73 7.45 -11.98 12.80
N GLU A 74 8.20 -12.75 13.59
CA GLU A 74 9.46 -12.29 14.17
C GLU A 74 10.61 -12.62 13.22
N TYR A 75 11.47 -11.65 12.97
CA TYR A 75 12.77 -11.88 12.33
C TYR A 75 13.87 -11.69 13.37
N ASP A 76 15.11 -12.10 13.07
CA ASP A 76 16.30 -11.82 13.88
C ASP A 76 16.54 -10.30 14.14
N LEU A 77 15.77 -9.43 13.47
CA LEU A 77 15.78 -7.98 13.61
C LEU A 77 14.72 -7.43 14.60
N GLY A 78 13.81 -8.29 15.09
CA GLY A 78 12.74 -7.93 16.02
C GLY A 78 11.33 -8.10 15.45
N TYR A 79 10.41 -7.31 15.98
CA TYR A 79 8.98 -7.33 15.70
C TYR A 79 8.65 -6.58 14.43
N VAL A 80 7.94 -7.25 13.55
CA VAL A 80 7.42 -6.66 12.32
C VAL A 80 6.16 -5.87 12.62
N GLU A 81 6.11 -4.62 12.13
CA GLU A 81 4.88 -3.83 12.15
C GLU A 81 3.77 -4.60 11.42
N ARG A 82 2.60 -4.72 12.06
CA ARG A 82 1.47 -5.48 11.51
C ARG A 82 0.88 -4.85 10.25
N THR A 83 1.07 -3.54 10.08
CA THR A 83 0.59 -2.79 8.93
C THR A 83 1.68 -2.70 7.87
N ALA A 84 1.30 -2.88 6.60
CA ALA A 84 2.13 -2.53 5.47
C ALA A 84 1.37 -1.57 4.55
N LEU A 85 2.10 -0.63 3.95
CA LEU A 85 1.56 0.34 3.01
C LEU A 85 2.24 0.16 1.66
N GLY A 86 1.50 0.37 0.58
CA GLY A 86 2.03 0.08 -0.73
C GLY A 86 1.23 0.63 -1.89
N SER A 87 1.59 0.13 -3.06
CA SER A 87 1.00 0.49 -4.34
C SER A 87 0.77 -0.73 -5.20
N TRP A 88 -0.21 -0.67 -6.10
CA TRP A 88 -0.51 -1.71 -7.05
C TRP A 88 -0.82 -1.12 -8.43
N ARG A 89 -0.68 -1.96 -9.46
CA ARG A 89 -1.07 -1.65 -10.83
C ARG A 89 -1.49 -2.91 -11.58
N SER A 90 -2.36 -2.77 -12.56
CA SER A 90 -2.62 -3.82 -13.56
C SER A 90 -1.36 -4.03 -14.42
N THR A 91 -1.10 -5.28 -14.76
CA THR A 91 -0.09 -5.74 -15.72
C THR A 91 -0.72 -6.54 -16.87
N GLY A 92 -2.04 -6.72 -16.85
CA GLY A 92 -2.85 -7.41 -17.85
C GLY A 92 -4.32 -7.52 -17.42
N THR A 93 -5.16 -8.17 -18.23
CA THR A 93 -6.64 -8.22 -18.04
C THR A 93 -7.10 -8.74 -16.69
N SER A 94 -6.33 -9.62 -16.06
CA SER A 94 -6.60 -10.12 -14.70
C SER A 94 -5.31 -10.26 -13.88
N ALA A 95 -4.24 -9.62 -14.34
CA ALA A 95 -2.90 -9.73 -13.78
C ALA A 95 -2.49 -8.39 -13.17
N TYR A 96 -1.89 -8.46 -11.99
CA TYR A 96 -1.56 -7.29 -11.21
C TYR A 96 -0.21 -7.46 -10.54
N ARG A 97 0.48 -6.34 -10.32
CA ARG A 97 1.66 -6.29 -9.48
C ARG A 97 1.42 -5.32 -8.34
N PHE A 98 1.71 -5.76 -7.12
CA PHE A 98 1.72 -4.88 -5.96
C PHE A 98 3.06 -4.91 -5.24
N ARG A 99 3.35 -3.80 -4.55
CA ARG A 99 4.56 -3.60 -3.77
C ARG A 99 4.19 -3.02 -2.42
N MET A 100 4.56 -3.70 -1.34
CA MET A 100 4.28 -3.31 0.03
C MET A 100 5.57 -3.00 0.79
N LYS A 101 5.50 -2.07 1.73
CA LYS A 101 6.57 -1.78 2.68
C LYS A 101 6.02 -1.83 4.11
N ASN A 102 6.80 -2.42 5.00
CA ASN A 102 6.55 -2.39 6.43
C ASN A 102 7.87 -2.19 7.20
N PHE A 103 7.75 -1.76 8.45
CA PHE A 103 8.90 -1.56 9.34
C PHE A 103 9.11 -2.73 10.29
N VAL A 104 10.32 -2.80 10.85
CA VAL A 104 10.74 -3.77 11.86
C VAL A 104 11.35 -2.99 13.02
N PHE A 105 10.94 -3.32 14.23
CA PHE A 105 11.38 -2.66 15.46
C PHE A 105 11.93 -3.70 16.44
N ASP A 106 12.95 -3.35 17.21
CA ASP A 106 13.42 -4.21 18.29
C ASP A 106 12.45 -4.22 19.49
N SER A 107 12.77 -5.01 20.51
CA SER A 107 11.95 -5.14 21.73
C SER A 107 11.81 -3.85 22.54
N THR A 108 12.63 -2.83 22.26
CA THR A 108 12.54 -1.50 22.87
C THR A 108 11.73 -0.51 22.03
N GLY A 109 11.23 -0.95 20.87
CA GLY A 109 10.50 -0.11 19.92
C GLY A 109 11.40 0.75 19.04
N LYS A 110 12.72 0.51 19.04
CA LYS A 110 13.65 1.22 18.15
C LYS A 110 13.63 0.61 16.76
N PHE A 111 13.70 1.46 15.74
CA PHE A 111 13.75 1.03 14.35
C PHE A 111 14.97 0.15 14.06
N SER A 112 14.73 -1.08 13.62
CA SER A 112 15.75 -2.09 13.29
C SER A 112 15.93 -2.29 11.79
N GLY A 113 14.90 -1.98 10.99
CA GLY A 113 14.92 -2.21 9.56
C GLY A 113 13.56 -2.13 8.90
N PHE A 114 13.51 -2.50 7.62
CA PHE A 114 12.28 -2.47 6.84
C PHE A 114 12.25 -3.60 5.81
N ILE A 115 11.05 -3.97 5.40
CA ILE A 115 10.81 -5.01 4.42
C ILE A 115 10.11 -4.40 3.22
N VAL A 116 10.53 -4.79 2.02
CA VAL A 116 9.86 -4.43 0.77
C VAL A 116 9.48 -5.71 0.06
N ALA A 117 8.17 -5.98 -0.03
CA ALA A 117 7.62 -7.10 -0.78
C ALA A 117 7.13 -6.62 -2.15
N THR A 118 7.39 -7.40 -3.19
CA THR A 118 6.79 -7.25 -4.52
C THR A 118 6.15 -8.57 -4.90
N SER A 119 4.90 -8.56 -5.35
CA SER A 119 4.18 -9.76 -5.76
C SER A 119 3.39 -9.52 -7.04
N ASP A 120 3.35 -10.54 -7.88
CA ASP A 120 2.45 -10.65 -9.02
C ASP A 120 1.30 -11.59 -8.65
N VAL A 121 0.07 -11.15 -8.91
CA VAL A 121 -1.14 -11.93 -8.65
C VAL A 121 -2.07 -11.92 -9.86
N THR A 122 -2.85 -12.99 -9.98
CA THR A 122 -3.89 -13.14 -10.97
C THR A 122 -5.23 -13.34 -10.28
N LEU A 123 -6.27 -12.64 -10.76
CA LEU A 123 -7.64 -12.85 -10.34
C LEU A 123 -8.24 -14.09 -11.03
N SER A 124 -9.05 -14.85 -10.31
CA SER A 124 -9.87 -15.89 -10.92
C SER A 124 -10.96 -15.29 -11.82
N SER A 125 -11.51 -16.11 -12.72
CA SER A 125 -12.60 -15.69 -13.61
C SER A 125 -13.87 -15.24 -12.88
N THR A 126 -14.08 -15.70 -11.64
CA THR A 126 -15.21 -15.29 -10.79
C THR A 126 -14.92 -14.02 -10.00
N LEU A 127 -13.70 -13.46 -10.09
CA LEU A 127 -13.25 -12.26 -9.39
C LEU A 127 -13.34 -12.34 -7.84
N ASN A 128 -13.49 -13.56 -7.31
CA ASN A 128 -13.65 -13.83 -5.88
C ASN A 128 -12.42 -14.46 -5.24
N SER A 129 -11.38 -14.74 -6.02
CA SER A 129 -10.10 -15.22 -5.51
C SER A 129 -8.93 -14.65 -6.29
N LEU A 130 -7.78 -14.57 -5.61
CA LEU A 130 -6.49 -14.22 -6.20
C LEU A 130 -5.43 -15.25 -5.82
N SER A 131 -4.44 -15.43 -6.68
CA SER A 131 -3.26 -16.22 -6.36
C SER A 131 -2.03 -15.69 -7.08
N GLY A 132 -0.86 -15.95 -6.52
CA GLY A 132 0.38 -15.47 -7.08
C GLY A 132 1.60 -15.80 -6.25
N SER A 133 2.69 -15.10 -6.56
CA SER A 133 3.96 -15.25 -5.86
C SER A 133 4.71 -13.93 -5.84
N GLY A 134 5.72 -13.86 -4.99
CA GLY A 134 6.48 -12.64 -4.79
C GLY A 134 7.82 -12.86 -4.11
N THR A 135 8.52 -11.76 -3.94
CA THR A 135 9.80 -11.68 -3.24
C THR A 135 9.74 -10.57 -2.21
N ALA A 136 10.21 -10.84 -0.99
CA ALA A 136 10.42 -9.85 0.04
C ALA A 136 11.92 -9.63 0.27
N LYS A 137 12.34 -8.38 0.23
CA LYS A 137 13.69 -7.94 0.57
C LYS A 137 13.67 -7.30 1.94
N ILE A 138 14.50 -7.80 2.85
CA ILE A 138 14.62 -7.35 4.23
C ILE A 138 15.90 -6.54 4.34
N PHE A 139 15.79 -5.31 4.83
CA PHE A 139 16.89 -4.37 4.98
C PHE A 139 17.09 -4.03 6.45
N LYS A 140 18.35 -3.86 6.86
CA LYS A 140 18.69 -3.29 8.17
C LYS A 140 18.41 -1.79 8.21
N ALA A 141 18.47 -1.20 9.39
CA ALA A 141 18.23 0.24 9.60
C ALA A 141 19.14 1.15 8.76
N ASP A 142 20.36 0.71 8.45
CA ASP A 142 21.32 1.42 7.60
C ASP A 142 21.04 1.28 6.08
N GLY A 143 19.99 0.54 5.70
CA GLY A 143 19.61 0.28 4.31
C GLY A 143 20.36 -0.88 3.65
N THR A 144 21.25 -1.58 4.36
CA THR A 144 21.91 -2.78 3.84
C THR A 144 20.93 -3.94 3.68
N LEU A 145 21.03 -4.67 2.57
CA LEU A 145 20.22 -5.88 2.34
C LEU A 145 20.65 -6.97 3.33
N PHE A 146 19.73 -7.41 4.17
CA PHE A 146 19.94 -8.49 5.12
C PHE A 146 19.62 -9.86 4.52
N ARG A 147 18.43 -9.99 3.90
CA ARG A 147 17.94 -11.24 3.34
C ARG A 147 16.93 -10.98 2.22
N THR A 148 16.83 -11.93 1.30
CA THR A 148 15.74 -12.02 0.33
C THR A 148 14.99 -13.32 0.57
N THR A 149 13.66 -13.26 0.59
CA THR A 149 12.78 -14.43 0.71
C THR A 149 11.78 -14.44 -0.43
N THR A 150 11.33 -15.63 -0.83
CA THR A 150 10.23 -15.81 -1.78
C THR A 150 8.99 -16.29 -1.06
N PHE A 151 7.82 -15.98 -1.60
CA PHE A 151 6.55 -16.44 -1.05
C PHE A 151 5.52 -16.72 -2.14
N THR A 152 4.54 -17.57 -1.83
CA THR A 152 3.27 -17.65 -2.56
C THR A 152 2.20 -16.91 -1.78
N ILE A 153 1.20 -16.39 -2.47
CA ILE A 153 0.03 -15.73 -1.88
C ILE A 153 -1.24 -16.25 -2.52
N THR A 154 -2.26 -16.49 -1.71
CA THR A 154 -3.64 -16.70 -2.13
C THR A 154 -4.54 -15.75 -1.37
N GLY A 155 -5.69 -15.42 -1.95
CA GLY A 155 -6.68 -14.61 -1.26
C GLY A 155 -8.09 -14.85 -1.76
N THR A 156 -9.04 -14.49 -0.91
CA THR A 156 -10.47 -14.49 -1.21
C THR A 156 -11.03 -13.12 -0.91
N ARG A 157 -12.01 -12.70 -1.69
CA ARG A 157 -12.71 -11.43 -1.45
C ARG A 157 -13.41 -11.50 -0.07
N PHE A 158 -13.39 -10.40 0.68
CA PHE A 158 -14.10 -10.27 1.97
C PHE A 158 -15.58 -10.03 1.75
#